data_AF-A0A914LE49-F1
#
_entry.id   AF-A0A914LE49-F1
#
_cell.length_a   1.000
_cell.length_b   1.000
_cell.length_c   1.000
_cell.angle_alpha   90.00
_cell.angle_beta   90.00
_cell.angle_gamma   90.00
#
_symmetry.space_group_name_H-M   'P 1'
#
loop_
_entity.id
_entity.type
_entity.pdbx_description
1 polymer ?
#
loop_
_entity_poly.entity_id
_entity_poly.type
_entity_poly.pdbx_seq_one_letter_code
_entity_poly.pdbx_strand_id
1 'polypeptide(L)'
;MHIDSFSISETGFDYTRLEQFLSSPFYKHYIPFLRTGHEFQVPISKFWFSVTYHNTVSWEERINLMQEWRAVAENYPDLNVTVWEVNSMFVDQMLSLKSLTLQTTFLTLCCMALVCLIFIQNPLSVATASFAIGSISIGVIGYLSWWNLNLDPVTLCAVLMSIGMSVDFTAHVSYHFQIMRLMGPFMIAINLYESNDVL
;
A
#
# COMPACT_ATOMS: atom_id res chain seq x y z
N MET A 1 5.25 67.15 -10.31
CA MET A 1 5.69 66.71 -8.97
C MET A 1 4.48 66.07 -8.31
N HIS A 2 4.23 64.80 -8.61
CA HIS A 2 3.22 64.00 -7.93
C HIS A 2 3.91 62.67 -7.65
N ILE A 3 4.45 62.57 -6.44
CA ILE A 3 5.09 61.36 -5.93
C ILE A 3 3.93 60.57 -5.35
N ASP A 4 3.33 59.72 -6.17
CA ASP A 4 2.39 58.75 -5.66
C ASP A 4 3.21 57.72 -4.88
N SER A 5 3.12 57.81 -3.57
CA SER A 5 3.67 56.86 -2.62
C SER A 5 2.94 55.53 -2.78
N PHE A 6 3.30 54.78 -3.82
CA PHE A 6 2.78 53.46 -4.11
C PHE A 6 3.44 52.44 -3.18
N SER A 7 2.59 51.59 -2.61
CA SER A 7 2.83 50.53 -1.64
C SER A 7 4.19 49.84 -1.77
N ILE A 8 5.17 50.29 -0.97
CA ILE A 8 6.32 49.48 -0.61
C ILE A 8 5.75 48.37 0.27
N SER A 9 5.81 47.11 -0.18
CA SER A 9 5.45 45.99 0.70
C SER A 9 6.38 46.00 1.91
N GLU A 10 5.95 45.51 3.07
CA GLU A 10 6.76 45.49 4.30
C GLU A 10 8.14 44.84 4.12
N THR A 11 8.30 44.03 3.07
CA THR A 11 9.54 43.35 2.65
C THR A 11 10.49 44.20 1.79
N GLY A 12 10.16 45.44 1.44
CA GLY A 12 11.00 46.32 0.61
C GLY A 12 11.10 45.93 -0.88
N PHE A 13 10.22 45.05 -1.36
CA PHE A 13 10.20 44.62 -2.76
C PHE A 13 9.26 45.50 -3.59
N ASP A 14 9.77 46.03 -4.70
CA ASP A 14 8.99 46.79 -5.68
C ASP A 14 8.44 45.85 -6.76
N TYR A 15 7.11 45.72 -6.82
CA TYR A 15 6.42 44.85 -7.77
C TYR A 15 5.97 45.56 -9.04
N THR A 16 6.19 46.86 -9.18
CA THR A 16 5.72 47.66 -10.33
C THR A 16 6.23 47.16 -11.68
N ARG A 17 7.41 46.54 -11.70
CA ARG A 17 8.06 46.02 -12.91
C ARG A 17 7.90 44.52 -13.10
N LEU A 18 7.13 43.84 -12.24
CA LEU A 18 6.98 42.39 -12.31
C LEU A 18 6.34 41.93 -13.63
N GLU A 19 5.29 42.61 -14.08
CA GLU A 19 4.64 42.30 -15.36
C GLU A 19 5.58 42.54 -16.55
N GLN A 20 6.39 43.59 -16.50
CA GLN A 20 7.38 43.91 -17.53
C GLN A 20 8.50 42.87 -17.55
N PHE A 21 8.94 42.39 -16.38
CA PHE A 21 9.91 41.31 -16.24
C PHE A 21 9.39 40.01 -16.85
N LEU A 22 8.18 39.59 -16.48
CA LEU A 22 7.54 38.37 -16.98
C LEU A 22 7.25 38.43 -18.49
N SER A 23 6.98 39.62 -19.04
CA SER A 23 6.74 39.83 -20.48
C SER A 23 8.02 39.82 -21.33
N SER A 24 9.19 39.94 -20.71
CA SER A 24 10.45 39.99 -21.45
C SER A 24 10.78 38.64 -22.12
N PRO A 25 11.39 38.63 -23.32
CA PRO A 25 11.71 37.39 -24.04
C PRO A 25 12.71 36.49 -23.29
N PHE A 26 13.51 37.05 -22.37
CA PHE A 26 14.51 36.31 -21.60
C PHE A 26 13.94 35.65 -20.34
N TYR A 27 12.86 36.18 -19.76
CA TYR A 27 12.31 35.71 -18.47
C TYR A 27 10.89 35.14 -18.58
N LYS A 28 10.33 35.10 -19.80
CA LYS A 28 9.01 34.52 -20.10
C LYS A 28 8.87 33.06 -19.64
N HIS A 29 9.96 32.31 -19.54
CA HIS A 29 9.94 30.92 -19.08
C HIS A 29 9.53 30.77 -17.61
N TYR A 30 9.55 31.84 -16.80
CA TYR A 30 9.07 31.81 -15.42
C TYR A 30 7.55 31.91 -15.29
N ILE A 31 6.83 32.32 -16.34
CA ILE A 31 5.37 32.47 -16.31
C ILE A 31 4.65 31.18 -15.87
N PRO A 32 4.97 29.98 -16.38
CA PRO A 32 4.33 28.73 -15.94
C PRO A 32 4.63 28.37 -14.48
N PHE A 33 5.65 29.00 -13.87
CA PHE A 33 6.05 28.76 -12.49
C PHE A 33 5.33 29.65 -11.48
N LEU A 34 4.69 30.72 -11.96
CA LEU A 34 4.11 31.76 -11.13
C LEU A 34 2.62 31.93 -11.47
N ARG A 35 1.78 31.93 -10.45
CA ARG A 35 0.38 32.32 -10.58
C ARG A 35 0.21 33.68 -9.93
N THR A 36 -0.09 34.70 -10.73
CA THR A 36 -0.39 36.03 -10.23
C THR A 36 -1.86 36.15 -9.84
N GLY A 37 -2.13 36.90 -8.77
CA GLY A 37 -3.49 37.21 -8.31
C GLY A 37 -3.66 38.72 -8.28
N HIS A 38 -4.65 39.25 -9.02
CA HIS A 38 -4.92 40.69 -9.06
C HIS A 38 -5.61 41.23 -7.79
N GLU A 39 -6.06 40.36 -6.89
CA GLU A 39 -6.85 40.74 -5.70
C GLU A 39 -6.01 40.98 -4.43
N PHE A 40 -4.73 40.58 -4.40
CA PHE A 40 -3.91 40.64 -3.20
C PHE A 40 -2.90 41.79 -3.23
N GLN A 41 -2.54 42.33 -2.06
CA GLN A 41 -1.46 43.32 -1.90
C GLN A 41 -0.09 42.77 -2.36
N VAL A 42 0.05 41.44 -2.45
CA VAL A 42 1.19 40.74 -3.06
C VAL A 42 0.71 40.13 -4.39
N PRO A 43 1.31 40.49 -5.53
CA PRO A 43 0.81 40.08 -6.85
C PRO A 43 1.03 38.60 -7.17
N ILE A 44 1.81 37.87 -6.37
CA ILE A 44 2.13 36.45 -6.58
C ILE A 44 1.33 35.62 -5.58
N SER A 45 0.39 34.81 -6.09
CA SER A 45 -0.48 33.95 -5.27
C SER A 45 0.11 32.56 -5.06
N LYS A 46 0.76 31.98 -6.09
CA LYS A 46 1.40 30.66 -5.99
C LYS A 46 2.67 30.63 -6.81
N PHE A 47 3.66 29.88 -6.36
CA PHE A 47 4.86 29.59 -7.13
C PHE A 47 5.25 28.12 -6.96
N TRP A 48 5.97 27.57 -7.94
CA TRP A 48 6.65 26.30 -7.76
C TRP A 48 8.09 26.42 -8.24
N PHE A 49 8.97 25.64 -7.63
CA PHE A 49 10.36 25.51 -8.04
C PHE A 49 10.71 24.03 -8.09
N SER A 50 11.67 23.69 -8.95
CA SER A 50 12.15 22.32 -9.07
C SER A 50 13.55 22.24 -8.49
N VAL A 51 13.78 21.21 -7.68
CA VAL A 51 15.10 20.87 -7.15
C VAL A 51 15.50 19.54 -7.77
N THR A 52 16.68 19.52 -8.38
CA THR A 52 17.25 18.32 -8.99
C THR A 52 18.24 17.67 -8.03
N TYR A 53 18.11 16.35 -7.85
CA TYR A 53 19.02 15.55 -7.05
C TYR A 53 19.92 14.72 -7.96
N HIS A 54 21.11 14.40 -7.48
CA HIS A 54 22.06 13.54 -8.19
C HIS A 54 22.14 12.18 -7.50
N ASN A 55 22.27 11.11 -8.28
CA ASN A 55 22.53 9.74 -7.79
C ASN A 55 21.42 9.09 -6.93
N THR A 56 20.14 9.33 -7.22
CA THR A 56 19.01 8.63 -6.56
C THR A 56 18.55 7.42 -7.37
N VAL A 57 19.36 6.36 -7.33
CA VAL A 57 19.10 5.13 -8.12
C VAL A 57 18.17 4.18 -7.38
N SER A 58 18.22 4.15 -6.05
CA SER A 58 17.42 3.22 -5.25
C SER A 58 16.03 3.79 -4.88
N TRP A 59 15.03 2.91 -4.78
CA TRP A 59 13.70 3.29 -4.30
C TRP A 59 13.71 3.71 -2.84
N GLU A 60 14.57 3.12 -2.01
CA GLU A 60 14.69 3.47 -0.60
C GLU A 60 15.18 4.90 -0.39
N GLU A 61 16.23 5.32 -1.12
CA GLU A 61 16.70 6.72 -1.10
C GLU A 61 15.61 7.69 -1.57
N ARG A 62 14.85 7.31 -2.60
CA ARG A 62 13.74 8.14 -3.12
C ARG A 62 12.63 8.30 -2.10
N ILE A 63 12.28 7.23 -1.37
CA ILE A 63 11.28 7.27 -0.30
C ILE A 63 11.76 8.18 0.85
N ASN A 64 13.00 7.99 1.32
CA ASN A 64 13.58 8.77 2.41
C ASN A 64 13.65 10.27 2.04
N LEU A 65 14.14 10.57 0.83
CA LEU A 65 14.20 11.94 0.33
C LEU A 65 12.80 12.57 0.31
N MET A 66 11.79 11.87 -0.19
CA MET A 66 10.42 12.39 -0.23
C MET A 66 9.84 12.63 1.17
N GLN A 67 10.20 11.83 2.17
CA GLN A 67 9.84 12.06 3.57
C GLN A 67 10.55 13.28 4.16
N GLU A 68 11.84 13.48 3.88
CA GLU A 68 12.59 14.66 4.30
C GLU A 68 11.98 15.94 3.71
N TRP A 69 11.64 15.95 2.41
CA TRP A 69 10.99 17.09 1.78
C TRP A 69 9.61 17.38 2.37
N ARG A 70 8.85 16.35 2.73
CA ARG A 70 7.57 16.51 3.43
C ARG A 70 7.77 17.10 4.83
N ALA A 71 8.77 16.65 5.57
CA ALA A 71 9.10 17.22 6.88
C ALA A 71 9.54 18.70 6.77
N VAL A 72 10.30 19.06 5.73
CA VAL A 72 10.64 20.47 5.46
C VAL A 72 9.38 21.27 5.12
N ALA A 73 8.47 20.74 4.28
CA ALA A 73 7.22 21.39 3.95
C ALA A 73 6.31 21.60 5.18
N GLU A 74 6.29 20.64 6.11
CA GLU A 74 5.53 20.72 7.37
C GLU A 74 6.00 21.84 8.30
N ASN A 75 7.29 22.25 8.22
CA ASN A 75 7.81 23.36 9.01
C ASN A 75 7.29 24.74 8.57
N TYR A 76 6.66 24.84 7.41
CA TYR A 76 6.12 26.07 6.84
C TYR A 76 4.61 25.97 6.58
N PRO A 77 3.77 25.83 7.63
CA PRO A 77 2.32 25.67 7.48
C PRO A 77 1.63 26.94 6.95
N ASP A 78 2.27 28.10 7.11
CA ASP A 78 1.85 29.40 6.59
C ASP A 78 1.85 29.45 5.05
N LEU A 79 2.72 28.67 4.40
CA LEU A 79 2.88 28.66 2.95
C LEU A 79 2.10 27.55 2.23
N ASN A 80 1.49 26.61 2.98
CA ASN A 80 0.76 25.45 2.43
C ASN A 80 1.54 24.74 1.29
N VAL A 81 2.80 24.40 1.58
CA VAL A 81 3.73 23.83 0.61
C VAL A 81 3.34 22.39 0.30
N THR A 82 3.39 22.02 -0.98
CA THR A 82 3.19 20.64 -1.43
C THR A 82 4.40 20.16 -2.20
N VAL A 83 4.83 18.92 -1.93
CA VAL A 83 5.97 18.28 -2.58
C VAL A 83 5.45 17.42 -3.73
N TRP A 84 5.95 17.65 -4.94
CA TRP A 84 5.57 16.90 -6.13
C TRP A 84 6.78 16.24 -6.78
N GLU A 85 6.65 14.96 -7.12
CA GLU A 85 7.64 14.17 -7.84
C GLU A 85 6.91 13.25 -8.82
N VAL A 86 7.52 12.96 -9.97
CA VAL A 86 6.86 12.21 -11.06
C VAL A 86 6.40 10.82 -10.61
N ASN A 87 7.15 10.16 -9.73
CA ASN A 87 6.85 8.84 -9.18
C ASN A 87 6.33 8.90 -7.74
N SER A 88 5.81 10.04 -7.27
CA SER A 88 5.33 10.20 -5.90
C SER A 88 4.23 9.20 -5.55
N MET A 89 3.39 8.83 -6.53
CA MET A 89 2.36 7.80 -6.39
C MET A 89 2.93 6.45 -5.94
N PHE A 90 4.08 6.04 -6.50
CA PHE A 90 4.71 4.77 -6.16
C PHE A 90 5.33 4.82 -4.76
N VAL A 91 5.94 5.95 -4.40
CA VAL A 91 6.47 6.18 -3.05
C VAL A 91 5.37 6.09 -2.01
N ASP A 92 4.23 6.74 -2.24
CA ASP A 92 3.08 6.70 -1.34
C ASP A 92 2.48 5.29 -1.20
N GLN A 93 2.42 4.55 -2.30
CA GLN A 93 2.02 3.15 -2.28
C GLN A 93 2.98 2.31 -1.44
N MET A 94 4.30 2.45 -1.62
CA MET A 94 5.31 1.71 -0.86
C MET A 94 5.31 2.06 0.64
N LEU A 95 5.07 3.32 0.99
CA LEU A 95 4.96 3.78 2.38
C LEU A 95 3.79 3.12 3.10
N SER A 96 2.65 3.02 2.43
CA SER A 96 1.43 2.42 2.98
C SER A 96 1.43 0.88 2.90
N LEU A 97 2.28 0.30 2.05
CA LEU A 97 2.30 -1.13 1.76
C LEU A 97 2.56 -2.00 2.98
N LYS A 98 3.44 -1.58 3.89
CA LYS A 98 3.76 -2.36 5.11
C LYS A 98 2.52 -2.57 5.97
N SER A 99 1.78 -1.49 6.24
CA SER A 99 0.54 -1.54 7.03
C SER A 99 -0.55 -2.34 6.31
N LEU A 100 -0.73 -2.06 5.01
CA LEU A 100 -1.69 -2.77 4.17
C LEU A 100 -1.44 -4.28 4.16
N THR A 101 -0.18 -4.69 4.01
CA THR A 101 0.21 -6.10 3.95
C THR A 101 -0.14 -6.83 5.25
N LEU A 102 0.19 -6.23 6.40
CA LEU A 102 -0.14 -6.82 7.70
C LEU A 102 -1.66 -6.93 7.91
N GLN A 103 -2.40 -5.87 7.60
CA GLN A 103 -3.86 -5.85 7.75
C GLN A 103 -4.54 -6.87 6.84
N THR A 104 -4.17 -6.91 5.57
CA THR A 104 -4.76 -7.83 4.57
C THR A 104 -4.38 -9.28 4.85
N THR A 105 -3.13 -9.56 5.23
CA THR A 105 -2.68 -10.91 5.61
C THR A 105 -3.45 -11.41 6.84
N PHE A 106 -3.53 -10.59 7.89
CA PHE A 106 -4.25 -10.95 9.11
C PHE A 106 -5.74 -11.17 8.86
N LEU A 107 -6.39 -10.25 8.15
CA LEU A 107 -7.82 -10.36 7.83
C LEU A 107 -8.11 -11.60 6.99
N THR A 108 -7.24 -11.91 6.01
CA THR A 108 -7.37 -13.11 5.18
C THR A 108 -7.23 -14.36 6.06
N LEU A 109 -6.23 -14.41 6.94
CA LEU A 109 -6.04 -15.54 7.85
C LEU A 109 -7.23 -15.75 8.80
N CYS A 110 -7.79 -14.66 9.35
CA CYS A 110 -9.02 -14.72 10.15
C CYS A 110 -10.22 -15.23 9.34
N CYS A 111 -10.40 -14.74 8.11
CA CYS A 111 -11.45 -15.20 7.21
C CYS A 111 -11.32 -16.70 6.91
N MET A 112 -10.10 -17.17 6.64
CA MET A 112 -9.81 -18.57 6.39
C MET A 112 -10.07 -19.46 7.62
N ALA A 113 -9.71 -19.01 8.82
CA ALA A 113 -10.03 -19.71 10.06
C ALA A 113 -11.56 -19.85 10.26
N LEU A 114 -12.32 -18.81 9.91
CA LEU A 114 -13.79 -18.82 9.97
C LEU A 114 -14.40 -19.78 8.94
N VAL A 115 -13.88 -19.83 7.71
CA VAL A 115 -14.31 -20.80 6.70
C VAL A 115 -14.02 -22.23 7.18
N CYS A 116 -12.83 -22.50 7.71
CA CYS A 116 -12.50 -23.81 8.28
C CYS A 116 -13.42 -24.20 9.45
N LEU A 117 -13.82 -23.26 10.31
CA LEU A 117 -14.81 -23.50 11.38
C LEU A 117 -16.18 -23.92 10.83
N ILE A 118 -16.64 -23.29 9.74
CA ILE A 118 -17.94 -23.61 9.12
C ILE A 118 -17.92 -25.00 8.49
N PHE A 119 -16.84 -25.34 7.77
CA PHE A 119 -16.75 -26.63 7.06
C PHE A 119 -16.48 -27.82 7.99
N ILE A 120 -15.68 -27.65 9.04
CA ILE A 120 -15.29 -28.73 9.96
C ILE A 120 -16.03 -28.55 11.29
N GLN A 121 -17.09 -29.34 11.50
CA GLN A 121 -17.91 -29.32 12.73
C GLN A 121 -17.18 -29.80 14.01
N ASN A 122 -15.86 -30.02 13.98
CA ASN A 122 -15.05 -30.46 15.11
C ASN A 122 -13.96 -29.42 15.46
N PRO A 123 -14.04 -28.73 16.62
CA PRO A 123 -13.19 -27.58 16.94
C PRO A 123 -11.69 -27.94 17.07
N LEU A 124 -11.36 -29.14 17.55
CA LEU A 124 -9.97 -29.60 17.63
C LEU A 124 -9.33 -29.76 16.25
N SER A 125 -10.09 -30.27 15.28
CA SER A 125 -9.62 -30.42 13.89
C SER A 125 -9.51 -29.08 13.18
N VAL A 126 -10.32 -28.09 13.57
CA VAL A 126 -10.21 -26.73 13.05
C VAL A 126 -8.99 -26.03 13.60
N ALA A 127 -8.68 -26.22 14.88
CA ALA A 127 -7.50 -25.63 15.51
C ALA A 127 -6.21 -26.13 14.85
N THR A 128 -6.10 -27.44 14.58
CA THR A 128 -4.93 -28.00 13.89
C THR A 128 -4.84 -27.55 12.43
N ALA A 129 -5.97 -27.45 11.71
CA ALA A 129 -6.00 -26.92 10.35
C ALA A 129 -5.60 -25.43 10.30
N SER A 130 -6.12 -24.62 11.22
CA SER A 130 -5.80 -23.19 11.32
C SER A 130 -4.32 -22.98 11.68
N PHE A 131 -3.76 -23.82 12.55
CA PHE A 131 -2.34 -23.82 12.87
C PHE A 131 -1.48 -24.18 11.66
N ALA A 132 -1.88 -25.16 10.85
CA ALA A 132 -1.19 -25.52 9.61
C ALA A 132 -1.21 -24.36 8.59
N ILE A 133 -2.36 -23.70 8.41
CA ILE A 133 -2.48 -22.52 7.53
C ILE A 133 -1.56 -21.38 8.01
N GLY A 134 -1.56 -21.10 9.31
CA GLY A 134 -0.68 -20.11 9.92
C GLY A 134 0.80 -20.45 9.74
N SER A 135 1.17 -21.72 9.92
CA SER A 135 2.55 -22.20 9.72
C SER A 135 3.02 -22.02 8.28
N ILE A 136 2.18 -22.38 7.28
CA ILE A 136 2.50 -22.19 5.86
C ILE A 136 2.67 -20.70 5.55
N SER A 137 1.77 -19.85 6.06
CA SER A 137 1.81 -18.40 5.86
C SER A 137 3.10 -17.76 6.42
N ILE A 138 3.48 -18.15 7.65
CA ILE A 138 4.73 -17.70 8.29
C ILE A 138 5.94 -18.24 7.52
N GLY A 139 5.86 -19.48 7.03
CA GLY A 139 6.91 -20.09 6.20
C GLY A 139 7.17 -19.32 4.91
N VAL A 140 6.12 -18.92 4.19
CA VAL A 140 6.24 -18.14 2.95
C VAL A 140 6.83 -16.76 3.22
N ILE A 141 6.37 -16.05 4.25
CA ILE A 141 6.95 -14.76 4.65
C ILE A 141 8.43 -14.93 5.07
N GLY A 142 8.75 -16.01 5.78
CA GLY A 142 10.12 -16.35 6.16
C GLY A 142 11.02 -16.64 4.96
N TYR A 143 10.51 -17.36 3.96
CA TYR A 143 11.24 -17.62 2.70
C TYR A 143 11.49 -16.33 1.91
N LEU A 144 10.50 -15.44 1.82
CA LEU A 144 10.67 -14.13 1.18
C LEU A 144 11.76 -13.30 1.88
N SER A 145 11.79 -13.33 3.21
CA SER A 145 12.84 -12.69 4.01
C SER A 145 14.21 -13.30 3.78
N TRP A 146 14.30 -14.64 3.75
CA TRP A 146 15.57 -15.34 3.51
C TRP A 146 16.16 -15.07 2.12
N TRP A 147 15.31 -14.90 1.11
CA TRP A 147 15.73 -14.52 -0.25
C TRP A 147 16.01 -13.02 -0.41
N ASN A 148 15.96 -12.23 0.66
CA ASN A 148 16.15 -10.78 0.63
C ASN A 148 15.25 -10.08 -0.41
N LEU A 149 14.01 -10.55 -0.55
CA LEU A 149 13.03 -9.89 -1.41
C LEU A 149 12.40 -8.72 -0.64
N ASN A 150 12.41 -7.55 -1.27
CA ASN A 150 11.75 -6.37 -0.73
C ASN A 150 10.23 -6.55 -0.76
N LEU A 151 9.55 -5.99 0.24
CA LEU A 151 8.10 -6.00 0.30
C LEU A 151 7.55 -5.08 -0.80
N ASP A 152 6.88 -5.68 -1.78
CA ASP A 152 6.26 -5.03 -2.93
C ASP A 152 4.85 -5.60 -3.17
N PRO A 153 4.00 -4.96 -3.99
CA PRO A 153 2.66 -5.48 -4.26
C PRO A 153 2.66 -6.90 -4.86
N VAL A 154 3.72 -7.28 -5.58
CA VAL A 154 3.84 -8.60 -6.20
C VAL A 154 4.08 -9.69 -5.16
N THR A 155 4.99 -9.46 -4.21
CA THR A 155 5.26 -10.36 -3.08
C THR A 155 4.06 -10.43 -2.13
N LEU A 156 3.32 -9.33 -1.92
CA LEU A 156 2.04 -9.36 -1.21
C LEU A 156 1.04 -10.31 -1.91
N CYS A 157 0.89 -10.22 -3.22
CA CYS A 157 0.04 -11.15 -3.98
C CYS A 157 0.51 -12.61 -3.83
N ALA A 158 1.81 -12.86 -3.83
CA ALA A 158 2.36 -14.20 -3.63
C ALA A 158 2.01 -14.76 -2.24
N VAL A 159 2.11 -13.93 -1.18
CA VAL A 159 1.68 -14.31 0.18
C VAL A 159 0.18 -14.64 0.20
N LEU A 160 -0.67 -13.79 -0.38
CA LEU A 160 -2.12 -14.04 -0.41
C LEU A 160 -2.49 -15.31 -1.20
N MET A 161 -1.82 -15.54 -2.34
CA MET A 161 -2.01 -16.75 -3.14
C MET A 161 -1.62 -18.00 -2.35
N SER A 162 -0.54 -17.93 -1.57
CA SER A 162 -0.11 -19.05 -0.72
C SER A 162 -1.14 -19.38 0.38
N ILE A 163 -1.80 -18.37 0.95
CA ILE A 163 -2.89 -18.57 1.92
C ILE A 163 -4.09 -19.25 1.22
N GLY A 164 -4.45 -18.81 0.01
CA GLY A 164 -5.52 -19.41 -0.77
C GLY A 164 -5.28 -20.90 -1.07
N MET A 165 -4.07 -21.25 -1.52
CA MET A 165 -3.69 -22.64 -1.78
C MET A 165 -3.70 -23.51 -0.51
N SER A 166 -3.34 -22.93 0.63
CA SER A 166 -3.39 -23.62 1.92
C SER A 166 -4.82 -24.02 2.31
N VAL A 167 -5.80 -23.16 2.05
CA VAL A 167 -7.23 -23.45 2.35
C VAL A 167 -7.84 -24.42 1.36
N ASP A 168 -7.45 -24.36 0.10
CA ASP A 168 -7.87 -25.36 -0.88
C ASP A 168 -7.50 -26.78 -0.42
N PHE A 169 -6.27 -26.94 0.09
CA PHE A 169 -5.82 -28.21 0.67
C PHE A 169 -6.64 -28.64 1.89
N THR A 170 -6.95 -27.74 2.84
CA THR A 170 -7.77 -28.10 4.01
C THR A 170 -9.21 -28.44 3.64
N ALA A 171 -9.79 -27.77 2.64
CA ALA A 171 -11.11 -28.08 2.11
C ALA A 171 -11.15 -29.47 1.47
N HIS A 172 -10.15 -29.81 0.64
CA HIS A 172 -10.04 -31.14 0.03
C HIS A 172 -9.92 -32.26 1.07
N VAL A 173 -9.05 -32.09 2.06
CA VAL A 173 -8.85 -33.07 3.13
C VAL A 173 -10.11 -33.23 3.98
N SER A 174 -10.77 -32.13 4.35
CA SER A 174 -11.99 -32.18 5.17
C SER A 174 -13.16 -32.82 4.43
N TYR A 175 -13.32 -32.55 3.13
CA TYR A 175 -14.33 -33.18 2.30
C TYR A 175 -14.12 -34.69 2.17
N HIS A 176 -12.89 -35.14 1.89
CA HIS A 176 -12.57 -36.57 1.83
C HIS A 176 -12.80 -37.27 3.17
N PHE A 177 -12.43 -36.63 4.28
CA PHE A 177 -12.67 -37.16 5.63
C PHE A 177 -14.16 -37.31 5.93
N GLN A 178 -14.99 -36.33 5.54
CA GLN A 178 -16.44 -36.39 5.71
C GLN A 178 -17.08 -37.51 4.86
N ILE A 179 -16.67 -37.65 3.61
CA ILE A 179 -17.13 -38.75 2.74
C ILE A 179 -16.76 -40.11 3.33
N MET A 180 -15.51 -40.30 3.77
CA MET A 180 -15.09 -41.57 4.36
C MET A 180 -15.92 -41.91 5.61
N ARG A 181 -16.23 -40.91 6.45
CA ARG A 181 -17.07 -41.10 7.64
C ARG A 181 -18.52 -41.49 7.28
N LEU A 182 -19.06 -40.96 6.19
CA LEU A 182 -20.40 -41.30 5.69
C LEU A 182 -20.45 -42.69 5.03
N MET A 183 -19.43 -43.07 4.27
CA MET A 183 -19.37 -44.37 3.58
C MET A 183 -18.91 -45.53 4.47
N GLY A 184 -18.21 -45.27 5.58
CA GLY A 184 -17.77 -46.27 6.55
C GLY A 184 -18.89 -47.20 7.06
N PRO A 185 -19.99 -46.69 7.63
CA PRO A 185 -21.10 -47.54 8.08
C PRO A 185 -21.79 -48.31 6.95
N PHE A 186 -21.86 -47.75 5.74
CA PHE A 186 -22.44 -48.43 4.57
C PHE A 186 -21.57 -49.62 4.11
N MET A 187 -20.25 -49.46 4.07
CA MET A 187 -19.33 -50.52 3.66
C MET A 187 -19.20 -51.65 4.71
N ILE A 188 -19.38 -51.31 6.00
CA ILE A 188 -19.51 -52.31 7.08
C ILE A 188 -20.84 -53.06 6.96
N ALA A 189 -21.95 -52.37 6.64
CA ALA A 189 -23.25 -53.01 6.44
C ALA A 189 -23.27 -53.97 5.25
N ILE A 190 -22.61 -53.63 4.14
CA ILE A 190 -22.45 -54.55 2.99
C ILE A 190 -21.63 -55.78 3.37
N ASN A 191 -20.48 -55.62 4.04
CA ASN A 191 -19.68 -56.77 4.48
C ASN A 191 -20.44 -57.68 5.46
N LEU A 192 -21.30 -57.12 6.32
CA LEU A 192 -22.14 -57.90 7.22
C LEU A 192 -23.31 -58.59 6.50
N TYR A 193 -23.86 -57.98 5.45
CA TYR A 193 -24.89 -58.59 4.60
C TYR A 193 -24.31 -59.76 3.79
N GLU A 194 -23.15 -59.55 3.15
CA GLU A 194 -22.45 -60.58 2.37
C GLU A 194 -21.92 -61.72 3.27
N SER A 195 -21.58 -61.44 4.54
CA SER A 195 -21.26 -62.48 5.52
C SER A 195 -22.47 -63.27 6.04
N ASN A 196 -23.68 -62.72 5.98
CA ASN A 196 -24.91 -63.39 6.41
C ASN A 196 -25.56 -64.23 5.30
N ASP A 197 -25.29 -63.94 4.03
CA ASP A 197 -25.74 -64.75 2.88
C ASP A 197 -24.89 -66.04 2.66
N VAL A 198 -23.82 -66.24 3.46
CA VAL A 198 -22.89 -67.39 3.36
C VAL A 198 -23.08 -68.41 4.51
N LEU A 199 -24.10 -68.22 5.38
CA LEU A 199 -24.55 -69.19 6.39
C LEU A 199 -25.97 -69.69 6.07
#